data_AF-A0ABD2VDN8-F1
#
_entry.id   AF-A0ABD2VDN8-F1
#
_cell.length_a   1.000
_cell.length_b   1.000
_cell.length_c   1.000
_cell.angle_alpha   90.00
_cell.angle_beta   90.00
_cell.angle_gamma   90.00
#
_symmetry.space_group_name_H-M   'P 1'
#
loop_
_entity.id
_entity.type
_entity.pdbx_description
1 polymer ?
#
loop_
_entity_poly.entity_id
_entity_poly.type
_entity_poly.pdbx_seq_one_letter_code
_entity_poly.pdbx_strand_id
1 'polypeptide(L)'
;MFAWKVGPALACGNTVVLKPAEQTPLSALYVSKLFHEVGLPPGVLNVIPGSGSAGADLASHMDVDKIAFTVSTEIGKAVIGAAAKSNLKASDIGAPRKISFHHL
;
A
#
# COMPACT_ATOMS: atom_id res chain seq x y z
N MET A 1 6.79 4.86 6.55
CA MET A 1 5.45 4.80 5.93
C MET A 1 4.61 3.60 6.37
N PHE A 2 5.18 2.39 6.48
CA PHE A 2 4.46 1.16 6.88
C PHE A 2 3.40 1.40 7.97
N ALA A 3 3.81 1.88 9.15
CA ALA A 3 2.93 1.99 10.31
C ALA A 3 1.73 2.94 10.11
N TRP A 4 1.90 4.02 9.35
CA TRP A 4 0.83 5.02 9.13
C TRP A 4 -0.32 4.52 8.26
N LYS A 5 -0.09 3.50 7.42
CA LYS A 5 -1.14 2.88 6.60
C LYS A 5 -1.60 1.56 7.21
N VAL A 6 -0.67 0.71 7.63
CA VAL A 6 -0.96 -0.62 8.17
C VAL A 6 -1.62 -0.52 9.54
N GLY A 7 -1.10 0.31 10.45
CA GLY A 7 -1.62 0.46 11.81
C GLY A 7 -3.12 0.78 11.87
N PRO A 8 -3.59 1.92 11.30
CA PRO A 8 -5.01 2.24 11.30
C PRO A 8 -5.86 1.26 10.48
N ALA A 9 -5.34 0.69 9.38
CA ALA A 9 -6.09 -0.30 8.60
C ALA A 9 -6.39 -1.56 9.43
N LEU A 10 -5.37 -2.10 10.13
CA LEU A 10 -5.53 -3.24 11.01
C LEU A 10 -6.41 -2.92 12.23
N ALA A 11 -6.27 -1.72 12.81
CA ALA A 11 -7.10 -1.29 13.93
C ALA A 11 -8.60 -1.21 13.56
N CYS A 12 -8.91 -0.89 12.31
CA CYS A 12 -10.27 -0.91 11.77
C CYS A 12 -10.74 -2.31 11.31
N GLY A 13 -9.95 -3.37 11.54
CA GLY A 13 -10.32 -4.75 11.18
C GLY A 13 -10.15 -5.10 9.70
N ASN A 14 -9.42 -4.29 8.92
CA ASN A 14 -9.16 -4.60 7.51
C ASN A 14 -8.04 -5.63 7.37
N THR A 15 -8.09 -6.41 6.29
CA THR A 15 -6.92 -7.11 5.77
C THR A 15 -6.12 -6.17 4.87
N VAL A 16 -4.81 -6.37 4.79
CA VAL A 16 -3.90 -5.46 4.11
C VAL A 16 -2.97 -6.21 3.17
N VAL A 17 -2.91 -5.74 1.92
CA VAL A 17 -1.83 -6.06 1.00
C VAL A 17 -0.93 -4.82 0.88
N LEU A 18 0.29 -4.92 1.41
CA LEU A 18 1.28 -3.85 1.37
C LEU A 18 2.32 -4.14 0.29
N LYS A 19 2.42 -3.23 -0.68
CA LYS A 19 3.51 -3.20 -1.65
C LYS A 19 4.52 -2.10 -1.27
N PRO A 20 5.65 -2.42 -0.61
CA PRO A 20 6.66 -1.42 -0.24
C PRO A 20 7.45 -0.95 -1.47
N ALA A 21 8.06 0.25 -1.40
CA ALA A 21 8.94 0.74 -2.46
C ALA A 21 10.07 -0.26 -2.76
N GLU A 22 10.39 -0.44 -4.04
CA GLU A 22 11.38 -1.43 -4.51
C GLU A 22 12.80 -1.15 -3.98
N GLN A 23 13.10 0.11 -3.69
CA GLN A 23 14.39 0.57 -3.15
C GLN A 23 14.53 0.30 -1.65
N THR A 24 13.42 0.17 -0.91
CA THR A 24 13.41 0.08 0.56
C THR A 24 12.48 -1.02 1.13
N PRO A 25 12.49 -2.27 0.61
CA PRO A 25 11.54 -3.29 1.02
C PRO A 25 11.86 -3.96 2.37
N LEU A 26 13.13 -3.94 2.78
CA LEU A 26 13.62 -4.80 3.87
C LEU A 26 12.98 -4.51 5.23
N SER A 27 12.75 -3.24 5.55
CA SER A 27 12.10 -2.87 6.81
C SER A 27 10.65 -3.35 6.88
N ALA A 28 9.91 -3.29 5.77
CA ALA A 28 8.54 -3.78 5.69
C ALA A 28 8.48 -5.31 5.87
N LEU A 29 9.41 -6.04 5.24
CA LEU A 29 9.54 -7.48 5.37
C LEU A 29 9.91 -7.92 6.79
N TYR A 30 10.86 -7.21 7.41
CA TYR A 30 11.25 -7.51 8.79
C TYR A 30 10.09 -7.27 9.75
N VAL A 31 9.41 -6.13 9.64
CA VAL A 31 8.25 -5.82 10.50
C VAL A 31 7.11 -6.83 10.27
N SER A 32 6.83 -7.26 9.04
CA SER A 32 5.80 -8.30 8.81
C SER A 32 6.13 -9.62 9.48
N LYS A 33 7.42 -9.99 9.59
CA LYS A 33 7.84 -11.15 10.35
C LYS A 33 7.45 -11.01 11.83
N LEU A 34 7.66 -9.83 12.41
CA LEU A 34 7.27 -9.57 13.80
C LEU A 34 5.75 -9.69 14.01
N PHE A 35 4.93 -9.27 13.04
CA PHE A 35 3.47 -9.48 13.10
C PHE A 35 3.10 -10.96 13.16
N HIS A 36 3.80 -11.83 12.42
CA HIS A 36 3.61 -13.28 12.53
C HIS A 36 4.05 -13.81 13.89
N GLU A 37 5.16 -13.33 14.45
CA GLU A 37 5.66 -13.74 15.76
C GLU A 37 4.70 -13.38 16.91
N VAL A 38 3.96 -12.26 16.81
CA VAL A 38 2.94 -11.86 17.79
C VAL A 38 1.56 -12.46 17.54
N GLY A 39 1.43 -13.35 16.54
CA GLY A 39 0.21 -14.12 16.30
C GLY A 39 -0.85 -13.41 15.45
N LEU A 40 -0.46 -12.45 14.60
CA LEU A 40 -1.39 -11.90 13.61
C LEU A 40 -1.90 -13.04 12.70
N PRO A 41 -3.23 -13.22 12.52
CA PRO A 41 -3.76 -14.33 11.74
C PRO A 41 -3.20 -14.34 10.30
N PRO A 42 -2.91 -15.53 9.73
CA PRO A 42 -2.45 -15.63 8.34
C PRO A 42 -3.39 -14.94 7.36
N GLY A 43 -2.83 -14.23 6.38
CA GLY A 43 -3.59 -13.51 5.36
C GLY A 43 -4.09 -12.12 5.77
N VAL A 44 -4.02 -11.74 7.06
CA VAL A 44 -4.42 -10.39 7.52
C VAL A 44 -3.44 -9.32 7.05
N LEU A 45 -2.14 -9.61 7.05
CA LEU A 45 -1.11 -8.74 6.46
C LEU A 45 -0.31 -9.56 5.45
N ASN A 46 -0.32 -9.09 4.20
CA ASN A 46 0.47 -9.64 3.10
C ASN A 46 1.44 -8.55 2.63
N VAL A 47 2.74 -8.82 2.63
CA VAL A 47 3.74 -7.87 2.13
C VAL A 47 4.36 -8.42 0.86
N ILE A 48 4.17 -7.69 -0.24
CA ILE A 48 4.62 -8.09 -1.58
C ILE A 48 5.60 -7.07 -2.16
N PRO A 49 6.92 -7.25 -1.95
CA PRO A 49 7.91 -6.48 -2.68
C PRO A 49 7.75 -6.70 -4.18
N GLY A 50 7.89 -5.64 -4.97
CA GLY A 50 7.74 -5.72 -6.42
C GLY A 50 7.97 -4.36 -7.05
N SER A 51 7.97 -4.32 -8.39
CA SER A 51 8.12 -3.07 -9.14
C SER A 51 6.80 -2.28 -9.19
N GLY A 52 6.77 -1.19 -9.96
CA GLY A 52 5.55 -0.43 -10.20
C GLY A 52 4.37 -1.25 -10.75
N SER A 53 4.63 -2.35 -11.47
CA SER A 53 3.58 -3.20 -12.05
C SER A 53 2.70 -3.83 -10.96
N ALA A 54 3.29 -4.33 -9.87
CA ALA A 54 2.52 -4.87 -8.74
C ALA A 54 1.60 -3.81 -8.11
N GLY A 55 2.00 -2.54 -8.12
CA GLY A 55 1.14 -1.44 -7.67
C GLY A 55 -0.02 -1.14 -8.64
N ALA A 56 0.23 -1.25 -9.94
CA ALA A 56 -0.79 -1.10 -10.97
C ALA A 56 -1.83 -2.24 -10.91
N ASP A 57 -1.37 -3.48 -10.70
CA ASP A 57 -2.23 -4.65 -10.53
C ASP A 57 -3.14 -4.49 -9.30
N LEU A 58 -2.61 -4.03 -8.16
CA LEU A 58 -3.41 -3.72 -6.98
C LEU A 58 -4.44 -2.60 -7.22
N ALA A 59 -4.10 -1.60 -8.03
CA ALA A 59 -5.00 -0.50 -8.34
C ALA A 59 -6.19 -0.93 -9.20
N SER A 60 -5.98 -1.88 -10.13
CA SER A 60 -7.01 -2.41 -11.02
C SER A 60 -7.73 -3.64 -10.46
N HIS A 61 -7.21 -4.28 -9.41
CA HIS A 61 -7.79 -5.50 -8.83
C HIS A 61 -9.24 -5.29 -8.38
N MET A 62 -10.13 -6.20 -8.76
CA MET A 62 -11.57 -6.08 -8.49
C MET A 62 -11.94 -6.38 -7.04
N ASP A 63 -11.17 -7.22 -6.36
CA ASP A 63 -11.40 -7.60 -4.96
C ASP A 63 -10.70 -6.69 -3.95
N VAL A 64 -10.13 -5.57 -4.39
CA VAL A 64 -9.55 -4.56 -3.49
C VAL A 64 -10.58 -3.46 -3.25
N ASP A 65 -11.01 -3.28 -2.00
CA ASP A 65 -12.06 -2.30 -1.66
C ASP A 65 -11.55 -0.86 -1.57
N LYS A 66 -10.29 -0.69 -1.16
CA LYS A 66 -9.65 0.62 -0.97
C LYS A 66 -8.18 0.56 -1.34
N ILE A 67 -7.70 1.60 -2.01
CA ILE A 67 -6.26 1.80 -2.25
C ILE A 67 -5.78 3.08 -1.57
N ALA A 68 -4.66 2.96 -0.86
CA ALA A 68 -4.03 4.09 -0.19
C ALA A 68 -2.56 4.15 -0.60
N PHE A 69 -2.14 5.23 -1.26
CA PHE A 69 -0.79 5.33 -1.83
C PHE A 69 -0.11 6.66 -1.49
N THR A 70 1.21 6.69 -1.60
CA THR A 70 2.07 7.85 -1.40
C THR A 70 3.14 7.78 -2.48
N VAL A 71 2.89 8.50 -3.55
CA VAL A 71 3.67 8.48 -4.79
C VAL A 71 3.64 9.89 -5.39
N SER A 72 4.38 10.10 -6.48
CA SER A 72 4.32 11.35 -7.22
C SER A 72 2.91 11.64 -7.75
N THR A 73 2.61 12.90 -8.05
CA THR A 73 1.31 13.31 -8.61
C THR A 73 0.98 12.57 -9.90
N GLU A 74 1.98 12.30 -10.74
CA GLU A 74 1.80 11.58 -12.00
C GLU A 74 1.36 10.14 -11.78
N ILE A 75 2.08 9.39 -10.94
CA ILE A 75 1.71 8.02 -10.59
C ILE A 75 0.37 8.00 -9.86
N GLY A 76 0.10 8.99 -9.01
CA GLY A 76 -1.15 9.08 -8.27
C GLY A 76 -2.37 9.24 -9.18
N LYS A 77 -2.25 10.04 -10.26
CA LYS A 77 -3.28 10.12 -11.30
C LYS A 77 -3.50 8.79 -12.00
N ALA A 78 -2.43 8.06 -12.30
CA ALA A 78 -2.53 6.74 -12.92
C ALA A 78 -3.25 5.74 -12.01
N VAL A 79 -2.93 5.73 -10.71
CA VAL A 79 -3.58 4.86 -9.72
C VAL A 79 -5.08 5.20 -9.58
N ILE A 80 -5.44 6.47 -9.47
CA ILE A 80 -6.86 6.88 -9.44
C ILE A 80 -7.56 6.46 -10.73
N GLY A 81 -6.92 6.65 -11.89
CA GLY A 81 -7.47 6.25 -13.17
C GLY A 81 -7.73 4.74 -13.25
N ALA A 82 -6.83 3.92 -12.71
CA ALA A 82 -7.00 2.47 -12.65
C ALA A 82 -8.10 2.04 -11.67
N ALA A 83 -8.16 2.67 -10.48
CA ALA A 83 -9.24 2.47 -9.52
C ALA A 83 -10.61 2.84 -10.10
N ALA A 84 -10.67 3.96 -10.83
CA ALA A 84 -11.89 4.45 -11.45
C ALA A 84 -12.40 3.54 -12.58
N LYS A 85 -11.48 2.94 -13.36
CA LYS A 85 -11.81 2.02 -14.46
C LYS A 85 -12.14 0.59 -14.01
N SER A 86 -11.86 0.24 -12.76
CA SER A 86 -12.12 -1.09 -12.20
C SER A 86 -13.44 -1.11 -11.43
N ASN A 87 -13.39 -1.11 -10.10
CA ASN A 87 -14.54 -1.22 -9.23
C ASN A 87 -14.90 0.10 -8.51
N LEU A 88 -14.34 1.23 -8.96
CA LEU A 88 -14.49 2.54 -8.31
C LEU A 88 -14.04 2.53 -6.82
N LYS A 89 -13.06 1.68 -6.46
CA LYS A 89 -12.50 1.59 -5.11
C LYS A 89 -12.11 2.95 -4.56
N ALA A 90 -12.39 3.13 -3.27
CA ALA A 90 -12.02 4.36 -2.57
C ALA A 90 -10.50 4.56 -2.65
N SER A 91 -10.07 5.78 -2.99
CA SER A 91 -8.66 6.11 -3.17
C SER A 91 -8.24 7.19 -2.19
N ASP A 92 -7.21 6.92 -1.40
CA ASP A 92 -6.64 7.85 -0.43
C ASP A 92 -5.23 8.26 -0.85
N ILE A 93 -5.05 9.58 -1.03
CA ILE A 93 -3.82 10.20 -1.49
C ILE A 93 -3.06 10.80 -0.32
N GLY A 94 -1.93 10.17 0.00
CA GLY A 94 -0.84 10.84 0.71
C GLY A 94 0.07 11.52 -0.31
N ALA A 95 -0.41 12.52 -1.05
CA ALA A 95 0.46 13.29 -1.93
C ALA A 95 1.32 14.24 -1.07
N PRO A 96 2.64 14.34 -1.33
CA PRO A 96 3.46 15.35 -0.67
C PRO A 96 3.06 16.73 -1.18
N ARG A 97 2.11 17.40 -0.52
CA ARG A 97 2.02 18.86 -0.61
C ARG A 97 3.14 19.41 0.29
N LYS A 98 4.36 19.54 -0.26
CA LYS A 98 5.55 20.17 0.34
C LYS A 98 5.87 19.77 1.80
N ILE A 99 6.46 18.58 2.00
CA ILE A 99 7.60 18.37 2.92
C ILE A 99 8.52 17.39 2.19
N SER A 100 9.71 17.86 1.81
CA SER A 100 10.71 17.07 1.10
C SER A 100 11.34 16.06 2.06
N PHE A 101 11.23 14.77 1.75
CA PHE A 101 12.24 13.78 2.08
C PHE A 101 12.47 12.93 0.82
N HIS A 102 13.69 13.02 0.28
CA HIS A 102 14.14 12.21 -0.86
C HIS A 102 14.11 10.74 -0.49
N HIS A 103 13.52 9.91 -1.37
CA HIS A 103 14.23 8.87 -2.12
C HIS A 103 13.26 8.24 -3.14
N LEU A 104 13.46 8.65 -4.40
CA LEU A 104 12.92 8.15 -5.67
C LEU A 104 11.40 7.91 -5.75
#